data_AF-A0A226WWZ9-F1
#
_entry.id   AF-A0A226WWZ9-F1
#
_cell.length_a   1.000
_cell.length_b   1.000
_cell.length_c   1.000
_cell.angle_alpha   90.00
_cell.angle_beta   90.00
_cell.angle_gamma   90.00
#
_symmetry.space_group_name_H-M   'P 1'
#
loop_
_entity.id
_entity.type
_entity.pdbx_description
1 polymer ?
#
loop_
_entity_poly.entity_id
_entity_poly.type
_entity_poly.pdbx_seq_one_letter_code
_entity_poly.pdbx_strand_id
1 'polypeptide(L)'
;MSETELIVRGWSVKKGFLGKPVVNDDGEQIGVVHDIIIAPDRSASFAIVAAHQFAGVAQHDVAIPIDQLDFVKGKLTLAGATRDAIKAMPTFQYAHVAGTPTPRAEFLHR
;
A
#
# COMPACT_ATOMS: atom_id res chain seq x y z
N MET A 1 10.30 -4.58 22.04
CA MET A 1 8.82 -4.52 22.03
C MET A 1 8.30 -5.94 22.19
N SER A 2 7.35 -6.18 23.09
CA SER A 2 6.74 -7.51 23.26
C SER A 2 5.73 -7.81 22.14
N GLU A 3 5.49 -9.08 21.80
CA GLU A 3 4.45 -9.48 20.82
C GLU A 3 3.06 -8.93 21.19
N THR A 4 2.74 -8.87 22.49
CA THR A 4 1.49 -8.29 22.99
C THR A 4 1.40 -6.79 22.75
N GLU A 5 2.53 -6.07 22.76
CA GLU A 5 2.56 -4.63 22.43
C GLU A 5 2.32 -4.38 20.95
N LEU A 6 2.78 -5.25 20.05
CA LEU A 6 2.55 -5.11 18.60
C LEU A 6 1.08 -5.29 18.21
N ILE A 7 0.34 -6.15 18.93
CA ILE A 7 -1.10 -6.34 18.73
C ILE A 7 -1.88 -5.07 19.12
N VAL A 8 -1.41 -4.35 20.15
CA VAL A 8 -2.08 -3.15 20.68
C VAL A 8 -1.64 -1.88 19.95
N ARG A 9 -0.38 -1.80 19.51
CA ARG A 9 0.24 -0.58 18.96
C ARG A 9 0.44 -0.62 17.44
N GLY A 10 0.35 -1.80 16.83
CA GLY A 10 0.47 -1.97 15.38
C GLY A 10 -0.79 -1.51 14.63
N TRP A 11 -0.62 -1.21 13.34
CA TRP A 11 -1.73 -0.82 12.49
C TRP A 11 -2.45 -2.04 11.93
N SER A 12 -3.77 -2.08 12.08
CA SER A 12 -4.59 -3.15 11.49
C SER A 12 -4.75 -2.93 9.99
N VAL A 13 -4.32 -3.90 9.17
CA VAL A 13 -4.47 -3.85 7.70
C VAL A 13 -5.93 -3.64 7.29
N LYS A 14 -6.86 -4.44 7.83
CA LYS A 14 -8.28 -4.34 7.50
C LYS A 14 -8.93 -3.03 7.97
N LYS A 15 -8.55 -2.52 9.16
CA LYS A 15 -9.21 -1.34 9.74
C LYS A 15 -8.59 -0.02 9.28
N GLY A 16 -7.27 -0.01 9.07
CA GLY A 16 -6.48 1.19 8.81
C GLY A 16 -6.04 1.35 7.35
N PHE A 17 -5.88 0.27 6.60
CA PHE A 17 -5.36 0.34 5.22
C PHE A 17 -6.41 0.00 4.19
N LEU A 18 -6.90 -1.25 4.16
CA LEU A 18 -7.74 -1.74 3.07
C LEU A 18 -9.02 -0.90 2.90
N GLY A 19 -9.26 -0.44 1.67
CA GLY A 19 -10.39 0.40 1.32
C GLY A 19 -10.33 1.82 1.90
N LYS A 20 -9.21 2.23 2.50
CA LYS A 20 -9.03 3.60 3.04
C LYS A 20 -8.44 4.53 1.98
N PRO A 21 -8.87 5.80 1.98
CA PRO A 21 -8.29 6.81 1.10
C PRO A 21 -6.84 7.08 1.49
N VAL A 22 -5.99 7.23 0.49
CA VAL A 22 -4.65 7.82 0.65
C VAL A 22 -4.75 9.28 0.25
N VAL A 23 -4.23 10.17 1.10
CA VAL A 23 -4.23 11.62 0.88
C VAL A 23 -2.81 12.17 0.78
N ASN A 24 -2.64 13.37 0.21
CA ASN A 24 -1.39 14.14 0.28
C ASN A 24 -1.40 15.11 1.49
N ASP A 25 -0.36 15.95 1.61
CA ASP A 25 -0.23 16.94 2.69
C ASP A 25 -1.36 17.98 2.71
N ASP A 26 -1.92 18.29 1.54
CA ASP A 26 -3.08 19.19 1.37
C ASP A 26 -4.41 18.51 1.74
N GLY A 27 -4.38 17.21 2.08
CA GLY A 27 -5.56 16.41 2.39
C GLY A 27 -6.36 15.99 1.15
N GLU A 28 -5.83 16.21 -0.05
CA GLU A 28 -6.43 15.76 -1.29
C GLU A 28 -6.30 14.24 -1.43
N GLN A 29 -7.40 13.58 -1.75
CA GLN A 29 -7.35 12.15 -2.04
C GLN A 29 -6.62 11.89 -3.37
N ILE A 30 -5.61 11.03 -3.30
CA ILE A 30 -4.82 10.57 -4.45
C ILE A 30 -5.18 9.14 -4.87
N GLY A 31 -5.78 8.36 -3.99
CA GLY A 31 -6.20 6.99 -4.29
C GLY A 31 -6.88 6.28 -3.12
N VAL A 32 -7.04 4.97 -3.23
CA VAL A 32 -7.59 4.07 -2.21
C VAL A 32 -6.69 2.84 -2.11
N VAL A 33 -6.38 2.36 -0.92
CA VAL A 33 -5.60 1.11 -0.79
C VAL A 33 -6.46 -0.09 -1.18
N HIS A 34 -6.01 -0.84 -2.17
CA HIS A 34 -6.60 -2.12 -2.59
C HIS A 34 -5.97 -3.31 -1.88
N ASP A 35 -4.66 -3.28 -1.66
CA ASP A 35 -3.94 -4.42 -1.10
C ASP A 35 -2.65 -3.98 -0.39
N ILE A 36 -2.10 -4.86 0.44
CA ILE A 36 -0.79 -4.69 1.09
C ILE A 36 0.04 -5.93 0.81
N ILE A 37 1.22 -5.73 0.24
CA ILE A 37 2.18 -6.80 -0.04
C ILE A 37 3.02 -7.07 1.21
N ILE A 38 3.03 -8.32 1.65
CA ILE A 38 3.87 -8.79 2.75
C ILE A 38 5.10 -9.49 2.16
N ALA A 39 6.28 -9.00 2.50
CA ALA A 39 7.54 -9.56 2.05
C ALA A 39 7.88 -10.89 2.77
N PRO A 40 8.74 -11.73 2.17
CA PRO A 40 9.19 -13.00 2.76
C PRO A 40 9.90 -12.85 4.12
N ASP A 41 10.47 -11.68 4.39
CA ASP A 41 11.10 -11.32 5.68
C ASP A 41 10.11 -10.97 6.80
N ARG A 42 8.80 -11.01 6.51
CA ARG A 42 7.67 -10.72 7.40
C ARG A 42 7.34 -9.23 7.54
N SER A 43 8.01 -8.35 6.80
CA SER A 43 7.66 -6.93 6.74
C SER A 43 6.53 -6.66 5.74
N ALA A 44 5.78 -5.57 5.94
CA ALA A 44 4.93 -5.02 4.88
C ALA A 44 5.81 -4.17 3.97
N SER A 45 5.84 -4.49 2.67
CA SER A 45 6.76 -3.85 1.72
C SER A 45 6.08 -2.76 0.91
N PHE A 46 4.92 -3.05 0.32
CA PHE A 46 4.20 -2.12 -0.55
C PHE A 46 2.71 -2.08 -0.22
N ALA A 47 2.10 -0.91 -0.37
CA ALA A 47 0.67 -0.75 -0.51
C ALA A 47 0.32 -0.62 -2.01
N ILE A 48 -0.67 -1.38 -2.45
CA ILE A 48 -1.24 -1.23 -3.79
C ILE A 48 -2.35 -0.19 -3.70
N VAL A 49 -2.09 0.98 -4.29
CA VAL A 49 -2.97 2.13 -4.24
C VAL A 49 -3.65 2.30 -5.59
N ALA A 50 -4.96 2.32 -5.53
CA ALA A 50 -5.86 2.37 -6.64
C ALA A 50 -6.21 3.82 -6.95
N ALA A 51 -5.76 4.35 -8.08
CA ALA A 51 -6.01 5.74 -8.48
C ALA A 51 -7.38 5.89 -9.20
N HIS A 52 -8.47 5.45 -8.54
CA HIS A 52 -9.81 5.22 -9.13
C HIS A 52 -10.67 6.47 -9.45
N GLN A 53 -10.08 7.63 -9.75
CA GLN A 53 -10.86 8.84 -10.06
C GLN A 53 -10.54 9.51 -11.41
N PHE A 54 -9.91 8.80 -12.34
CA PHE A 54 -9.79 9.28 -13.71
C PHE A 54 -10.91 8.69 -14.56
N ALA A 55 -11.96 9.50 -14.78
CA ALA A 55 -13.08 9.15 -15.63
C ALA A 55 -12.59 8.58 -16.97
N GLY A 56 -12.77 7.26 -17.18
CA GLY A 56 -12.50 6.58 -18.45
C GLY A 56 -11.17 5.84 -18.57
N VAL A 57 -10.32 5.77 -17.55
CA VAL A 57 -9.08 4.98 -17.58
C VAL A 57 -9.30 3.63 -16.89
N ALA A 58 -8.87 2.55 -17.54
CA ALA A 58 -8.81 1.22 -16.95
C ALA A 58 -8.03 1.25 -15.62
N GLN A 59 -8.38 0.35 -14.70
CA GLN A 59 -7.78 0.19 -13.37
C GLN A 59 -6.26 0.54 -13.34
N HIS A 60 -5.90 1.67 -12.74
CA HIS A 60 -4.51 2.12 -12.59
C HIS A 60 -4.10 1.99 -11.13
N ASP A 61 -3.70 0.77 -10.78
CA ASP A 61 -3.13 0.47 -9.48
C ASP A 61 -1.63 0.81 -9.51
N VAL A 62 -1.10 1.37 -8.43
CA VAL A 62 0.32 1.69 -8.29
C VAL A 62 0.87 1.08 -7.00
N ALA A 63 2.13 0.64 -7.02
CA ALA A 63 2.79 0.14 -5.83
C ALA A 63 3.53 1.28 -5.11
N ILE A 64 3.13 1.56 -3.86
CA ILE A 64 3.73 2.59 -3.00
C ILE A 64 4.49 1.90 -1.86
N PRO A 65 5.77 2.20 -1.61
CA PRO A 65 6.51 1.67 -0.47
C PRO A 65 5.80 2.03 0.85
N ILE A 66 5.68 1.06 1.75
CA ILE A 66 4.96 1.28 3.02
C ILE A 66 5.63 2.33 3.91
N ASP A 67 6.95 2.50 3.81
CA ASP A 67 7.71 3.50 4.57
C ASP A 67 7.38 4.95 4.19
N GLN A 68 6.81 5.17 3.00
CA GLN A 68 6.37 6.50 2.55
C GLN A 68 4.97 6.86 3.03
N LEU A 69 4.24 5.89 3.58
CA LEU A 69 2.87 6.06 4.06
C LEU A 69 2.86 6.21 5.59
N ASP A 70 2.19 7.24 6.07
CA ASP A 70 2.03 7.48 7.51
C ASP A 70 0.61 7.91 7.88
N PHE A 71 0.26 7.78 9.17
CA PHE A 71 -1.02 8.27 9.68
C PHE A 71 -0.89 9.68 10.24
N VAL A 72 -1.11 10.68 9.39
CA VAL A 72 -1.14 12.08 9.80
C VAL A 72 -2.57 12.47 10.19
N LYS A 73 -2.78 12.85 11.45
CA LYS A 73 -4.09 13.24 12.00
C LYS A 73 -5.19 12.19 11.73
N GLY A 74 -4.82 10.91 11.78
CA GLY A 74 -5.74 9.78 11.56
C GLY A 74 -6.07 9.50 10.09
N LYS A 75 -5.40 10.16 9.13
CA LYS A 75 -5.53 9.90 7.70
C LYS A 75 -4.26 9.24 7.17
N LEU A 76 -4.42 8.21 6.35
CA LEU A 76 -3.30 7.59 5.64
C LEU A 76 -2.79 8.56 4.58
N THR A 77 -1.54 9.00 4.74
CA THR A 77 -0.97 10.14 4.03
C THR A 77 0.31 9.73 3.31
N LEU A 78 0.42 10.14 2.05
CA LEU A 78 1.64 10.06 1.25
C LEU A 78 2.15 11.49 1.02
N ALA A 79 3.17 11.88 1.77
CA ALA A 79 3.70 13.24 1.72
C ALA A 79 4.36 13.54 0.35
N GLY A 80 4.18 14.76 -0.15
CA GLY A 80 4.70 15.25 -1.42
C GLY A 80 4.03 14.67 -2.67
N ALA A 81 3.05 13.79 -2.52
CA ALA A 81 2.39 13.19 -3.67
C ALA A 81 1.39 14.14 -4.34
N THR A 82 1.47 14.20 -5.66
CA THR A 82 0.46 14.86 -6.50
C THR A 82 -0.28 13.81 -7.32
N ARG A 83 -1.53 14.10 -7.69
CA ARG A 83 -2.32 13.20 -8.55
C ARG A 83 -1.62 12.90 -9.88
N ASP A 84 -0.91 13.88 -10.43
CA ASP A 84 -0.18 13.72 -11.69
C ASP A 84 1.02 12.79 -11.54
N ALA A 85 1.80 12.94 -10.46
CA ALA A 85 2.90 12.03 -10.16
C ALA A 85 2.42 10.58 -10.01
N ILE A 86 1.30 10.36 -9.30
CA ILE A 86 0.71 9.02 -9.13
C ILE A 86 0.24 8.42 -10.47
N LYS A 87 -0.31 9.23 -11.38
CA LYS A 87 -0.67 8.76 -12.74
C LYS A 87 0.53 8.39 -13.59
N ALA A 88 1.63 9.11 -13.42
CA ALA A 88 2.88 8.86 -14.15
C ALA A 88 3.62 7.61 -13.63
N MET A 89 3.27 7.12 -12.44
CA MET A 89 3.85 5.89 -11.91
C MET A 89 3.45 4.68 -12.77
N PRO A 90 4.35 3.68 -12.89
CA PRO A 90 4.05 2.47 -13.62
C PRO A 90 2.85 1.74 -13.01
N THR A 91 1.94 1.29 -13.87
CA THR A 91 0.80 0.48 -13.45
C THR A 91 1.28 -0.84 -12.86
N PHE A 92 0.86 -1.12 -11.64
CA PHE A 92 1.01 -2.42 -11.01
C PHE A 92 0.05 -3.42 -11.64
N GLN A 93 0.57 -4.56 -12.09
CA GLN A 93 -0.22 -5.62 -12.69
C GLN A 93 -0.19 -6.86 -11.79
N TYR A 94 -1.34 -7.23 -11.24
CA TYR A 94 -1.50 -8.44 -10.42
C TYR A 94 -1.11 -9.73 -11.16
N ALA A 95 -1.15 -9.75 -12.49
CA ALA A 95 -0.71 -10.88 -13.30
C ALA A 95 0.78 -11.26 -13.07
N HIS A 96 1.59 -10.33 -12.53
CA HIS A 96 2.98 -10.60 -12.14
C HIS A 96 3.13 -11.09 -10.69
N VAL A 97 2.06 -11.09 -9.89
CA VAL A 97 2.04 -11.68 -8.57
C VAL A 97 1.64 -13.15 -8.72
N ALA A 98 2.47 -14.07 -8.24
CA ALA A 98 2.14 -15.48 -8.27
C ALA A 98 0.82 -15.73 -7.50
N GLY A 99 -0.15 -16.39 -8.14
CA GLY A 99 -1.45 -16.69 -7.53
C GLY A 99 -1.38 -17.63 -6.32
N THR A 100 -0.22 -18.23 -6.05
CA THR A 100 0.09 -18.98 -4.84
C THR A 100 1.37 -18.43 -4.22
N PRO A 101 1.34 -17.98 -2.95
CA PRO A 101 2.54 -17.51 -2.26
C PRO A 101 3.57 -18.63 -2.17
N THR A 102 4.81 -18.33 -2.55
CA THR A 102 5.93 -19.26 -2.38
C THR A 102 6.29 -19.36 -0.88
N PRO A 103 6.58 -20.57 -0.35
CA PRO A 103 7.01 -20.74 1.03
C PRO A 103 8.24 -19.87 1.37
N ARG A 104 8.25 -19.26 2.56
CA ARG A 104 9.38 -18.41 3.01
C ARG A 104 10.72 -19.16 3.00
N ALA A 105 10.70 -20.47 3.27
CA ALA A 105 11.89 -21.31 3.22
C ALA A 105 12.56 -21.30 1.83
N GLU A 106 11.81 -21.13 0.75
CA GLU A 106 12.37 -21.13 -0.61
C GLU A 106 12.98 -19.77 -1.00
N PHE A 107 12.60 -18.68 -0.33
CA PHE A 107 13.21 -17.35 -0.54
C PHE A 107 14.56 -17.20 0.15
N LEU A 108 14.82 -17.94 1.23
CA LEU A 108 16.07 -17.86 1.99
C LEU A 108 17.25 -18.59 1.31
N HIS A 109 16.98 -19.33 0.24
CA HIS A 109 17.98 -20.15 -0.48
C HIS A 109 18.32 -19.62 -1.88
N ARG A 110 17.95 -18.37 -2.21
CA ARG A 110 18.37 -17.69 -3.45
C ARG A 110 19.36 -16.56 -3.17
#